data_AF-A0A5C0WLI3-F1
#
_entry.id   AF-A0A5C0WLI3-F1
#
_cell.length_a   1.000
_cell.length_b   1.000
_cell.length_c   1.000
_cell.angle_alpha   90.00
_cell.angle_beta   90.00
_cell.angle_gamma   90.00
#
_symmetry.space_group_name_H-M   'P 1'
#
loop_
_entity.id
_entity.type
_entity.pdbx_description
1 polymer ?
#
loop_
_entity_poly.entity_id
_entity_poly.type
_entity_poly.pdbx_seq_one_letter_code
_entity_poly.pdbx_strand_id
1 'polypeptide(L)'
;MRYQYKFQKLLELKESEKDKSLAAYQQSVSAFEQVAEKLYENMSKKELMEKSKEEKLRSGMSVQEMRHYQQFVTNLDNTIQHYQQLVIMKRHQMNEKQSDLTEKNIEFKKFEKMKEKQFEKFSLEHKAIEMKEMDDISISQFMFQGH
;
A
#
# COMPACT_ATOMS: atom_id res chain seq x y z
N MET A 1 -20.64 -30.17 -15.66
CA MET A 1 -19.27 -29.78 -16.11
C MET A 1 -18.61 -28.92 -15.03
N ARG A 2 -17.28 -28.99 -14.82
CA ARG A 2 -16.58 -28.13 -13.82
C ARG A 2 -16.20 -26.78 -14.45
N TYR A 3 -16.53 -25.67 -13.79
CA TYR A 3 -16.17 -24.33 -14.27
C TYR A 3 -14.65 -24.16 -14.33
N GLN A 4 -14.14 -23.65 -15.44
CA GLN A 4 -12.73 -23.29 -15.59
C GLN A 4 -12.62 -21.90 -16.21
N TYR A 5 -11.99 -20.99 -15.46
CA TYR A 5 -11.73 -19.63 -15.94
C TYR A 5 -10.54 -19.62 -16.91
N LYS A 6 -10.77 -19.13 -18.14
CA LYS A 6 -9.75 -19.15 -19.22
C LYS A 6 -8.50 -18.34 -18.87
N PHE A 7 -8.65 -17.30 -18.04
CA PHE A 7 -7.54 -16.41 -17.63
C PHE A 7 -7.06 -16.68 -16.21
N GLN A 8 -7.27 -17.88 -15.65
CA GLN A 8 -6.89 -18.20 -14.27
C GLN A 8 -5.40 -17.96 -13.98
N LYS A 9 -4.50 -18.43 -14.86
CA LYS A 9 -3.05 -18.19 -14.72
C LYS A 9 -2.68 -16.70 -14.80
N LEU A 10 -3.40 -15.93 -15.62
CA LEU A 10 -3.16 -14.50 -15.76
C LEU A 10 -3.64 -13.73 -14.52
N LEU A 11 -4.76 -14.15 -13.92
CA LEU A 11 -5.24 -13.60 -12.66
C LEU A 11 -4.24 -13.84 -11.52
N GLU A 12 -3.70 -15.05 -11.41
CA GLU A 12 -2.66 -15.40 -10.42
C GLU A 12 -1.37 -14.58 -10.62
N LEU A 13 -0.96 -14.37 -11.88
CA LEU A 13 0.17 -13.49 -12.19
C LEU A 13 -0.10 -12.05 -11.72
N LYS A 14 -1.30 -11.52 -11.98
CA LYS A 14 -1.69 -10.16 -11.59
C LYS A 14 -1.81 -9.99 -10.08
N GLU A 15 -2.26 -11.02 -9.37
CA GLU A 15 -2.24 -11.07 -7.92
C GLU A 15 -0.81 -10.98 -7.37
N SER A 16 0.11 -11.78 -7.93
CA SER A 16 1.53 -11.74 -7.55
C SER A 16 2.18 -10.37 -7.85
N GLU A 17 1.87 -9.74 -8.98
CA GLU A 17 2.34 -8.38 -9.30
C GLU A 17 1.85 -7.34 -8.29
N LYS A 18 0.57 -7.39 -7.93
CA LYS A 18 -0.04 -6.53 -6.89
C LYS A 18 0.66 -6.73 -5.54
N ASP A 19 0.89 -7.97 -5.13
CA ASP A 19 1.51 -8.27 -3.83
C ASP A 19 2.96 -7.80 -3.77
N LYS A 20 3.74 -7.97 -4.85
CA LYS A 20 5.09 -7.41 -4.96
C LYS A 20 5.07 -5.88 -4.87
N SER A 21 4.13 -5.23 -5.56
CA SER A 21 3.98 -3.78 -5.49
C SER A 21 3.57 -3.29 -4.10
N LEU A 22 2.76 -4.08 -3.38
CA LEU A 22 2.36 -3.77 -2.01
C LEU A 22 3.54 -3.85 -1.05
N ALA A 23 4.36 -4.89 -1.15
CA ALA A 23 5.57 -5.04 -0.36
C ALA A 23 6.56 -3.88 -0.61
N ALA A 24 6.76 -3.50 -1.88
CA ALA A 24 7.60 -2.36 -2.24
C ALA A 24 7.07 -1.03 -1.67
N TYR A 25 5.75 -0.82 -1.71
CA TYR A 25 5.12 0.35 -1.08
C TYR A 25 5.33 0.35 0.44
N GLN A 26 5.08 -0.75 1.13
CA GLN A 26 5.30 -0.86 2.58
C GLN A 26 6.76 -0.57 2.97
N GLN A 27 7.72 -1.07 2.19
CA GLN A 27 9.13 -0.75 2.41
C GLN A 27 9.41 0.75 2.23
N SER A 28 8.79 1.40 1.24
CA SER A 28 8.95 2.84 1.01
C SER A 28 8.34 3.68 2.14
N VAL A 29 7.21 3.25 2.71
CA VAL A 29 6.58 3.88 3.89
C VAL A 29 7.51 3.79 5.09
N SER A 30 8.04 2.59 5.40
CA SER A 30 8.97 2.43 6.53
C SER A 30 10.23 3.28 6.35
N ALA A 31 10.79 3.33 5.14
CA ALA A 31 11.96 4.18 4.85
C ALA A 31 11.64 5.69 5.00
N PHE A 32 10.43 6.12 4.65
CA PHE A 32 9.98 7.49 4.88
C PHE A 32 9.84 7.80 6.37
N GLU A 33 9.18 6.91 7.12
CA GLU A 33 8.96 7.05 8.57
C GLU A 33 10.29 7.15 9.34
N GLN A 34 11.25 6.28 9.04
CA GLN A 34 12.57 6.32 9.68
C GLN A 34 13.29 7.66 9.50
N VAL A 35 13.23 8.22 8.28
CA VAL A 35 13.86 9.52 7.99
C VAL A 35 13.09 10.67 8.65
N ALA A 36 11.75 10.59 8.66
CA ALA A 36 10.90 11.58 9.32
C ALA A 36 11.09 11.59 10.84
N GLU A 37 11.26 10.42 11.45
CA GLU A 37 11.58 10.27 12.88
C GLU A 37 12.94 10.91 13.20
N LYS A 38 13.97 10.65 12.38
CA LYS A 38 15.28 11.30 12.55
C LYS A 38 15.21 12.82 12.41
N LEU A 39 14.40 13.33 11.48
CA LEU A 39 14.16 14.77 11.38
C LEU A 39 13.54 15.32 12.67
N TYR A 40 12.50 14.64 13.17
CA TYR A 40 11.81 15.02 14.40
C TYR A 40 12.77 15.04 15.61
N GLU A 41 13.55 13.98 15.81
CA GLU A 41 14.55 13.89 16.88
C GLU A 41 15.53 15.09 16.85
N ASN A 42 16.03 15.45 15.66
CA ASN A 42 16.96 16.56 15.52
C ASN A 42 16.30 17.92 15.79
N MET A 43 15.05 18.11 15.35
CA MET A 43 14.28 19.33 15.65
C MET A 43 13.99 19.46 17.14
N SER A 44 13.55 18.38 17.80
CA SER A 44 13.31 18.39 19.26
C SER A 44 14.61 18.64 20.03
N LYS A 45 15.73 18.07 19.59
CA LYS A 45 17.04 18.34 20.17
C LYS A 45 17.43 19.82 20.05
N LYS A 46 17.15 20.45 18.91
CA LYS A 46 17.40 21.89 18.71
C LYS A 46 16.59 22.73 19.69
N GLU A 47 15.30 22.43 19.82
CA GLU A 47 14.40 23.15 20.73
C GLU A 47 14.87 23.05 22.20
N LEU A 48 15.28 21.86 22.66
CA LEU A 48 15.83 21.66 24.00
C LEU A 48 17.12 22.46 24.22
N MET A 49 18.00 22.50 23.23
CA MET A 49 19.25 23.27 23.31
C MET A 49 19.01 24.78 23.34
N GLU A 50 18.03 25.28 22.57
CA GLU A 50 17.66 26.70 22.58
C GLU A 50 17.12 27.12 23.94
N LYS A 51 16.27 26.28 24.57
CA LYS A 51 15.80 26.51 25.95
C LYS A 51 16.95 26.53 26.96
N SER A 52 17.86 25.55 26.89
CA SER A 52 19.03 25.52 27.78
C SER A 52 19.97 26.72 27.58
N LYS A 53 20.12 27.20 26.34
CA LYS A 53 20.89 28.42 26.03
C LYS A 53 20.24 29.65 26.67
N GLU A 54 18.92 29.81 26.57
CA GLU A 54 18.20 30.92 27.20
C GLU A 54 18.36 30.95 28.71
N GLU A 55 18.30 29.79 29.37
CA GLU A 55 18.55 29.67 30.81
C GLU A 55 19.98 30.10 31.18
N LYS A 56 20.99 29.60 30.44
CA LYS A 56 22.39 29.95 30.68
C LYS A 56 22.72 31.42 30.40
N LEU A 57 22.04 32.04 29.44
CA LEU A 57 22.17 33.48 29.20
C LEU A 57 21.70 34.31 30.40
N ARG A 58 20.70 33.83 31.15
CA ARG A 58 20.22 34.50 32.38
C ARG A 58 21.16 34.34 33.55
N SER A 59 21.83 33.20 33.71
CA SER A 59 22.79 32.94 34.80
C SER A 59 24.20 33.49 34.53
N GLY A 60 24.47 33.93 33.28
CA GLY A 60 25.80 34.29 32.81
C GLY A 60 26.50 33.10 32.15
N MET A 61 27.15 33.37 31.02
CA MET A 61 27.83 32.38 30.18
C MET A 61 29.15 32.97 29.65
N SER A 62 30.20 32.15 29.60
CA SER A 62 31.49 32.58 29.04
C SER A 62 31.43 32.70 27.51
N VAL A 63 32.31 33.53 26.94
CA VAL A 63 32.43 33.70 25.48
C VAL A 63 32.83 32.39 24.79
N GLN A 64 33.59 31.53 25.46
CA GLN A 64 33.97 30.21 24.93
C GLN A 64 32.76 29.28 24.80
N GLU A 65 31.93 29.19 25.84
CA GLU A 65 30.70 28.39 25.81
C GLU A 65 29.74 28.91 24.75
N MET A 66 29.57 30.24 24.63
CA MET A 66 28.72 30.84 23.61
C MET A 66 29.15 30.44 22.19
N ARG A 67 30.46 30.44 21.90
CA ARG A 67 30.99 30.00 20.60
C ARG A 67 30.74 28.51 20.35
N HIS A 68 30.93 27.67 21.37
CA HIS A 68 30.68 26.24 21.24
C HIS A 68 29.19 25.95 20.96
N TYR A 69 28.28 26.64 21.66
CA TYR A 69 26.85 26.57 21.39
C TYR A 69 26.50 26.97 19.97
N GLN A 70 27.04 28.10 19.49
CA GLN A 70 26.79 28.57 18.13
C GLN A 70 27.20 27.53 17.09
N GLN A 71 28.40 26.95 17.25
CA GLN A 71 28.91 25.93 16.34
C GLN A 71 28.05 24.66 16.36
N PHE A 72 27.59 24.23 17.54
CA PHE A 72 26.72 23.07 17.65
C PHE A 72 25.35 23.31 16.99
N VAL A 73 24.74 24.48 17.21
CA VAL A 73 23.46 24.84 16.59
C VAL A 73 23.58 24.88 15.07
N THR A 74 24.65 25.47 14.53
CA THR A 74 24.91 25.46 13.09
C THR A 74 25.05 24.05 12.52
N ASN A 75 25.76 23.16 13.20
CA ASN A 75 25.88 21.76 12.77
C ASN A 75 24.54 21.02 12.81
N LEU A 76 23.73 21.30 13.84
CA LEU A 76 22.40 20.72 13.98
C LEU A 76 21.45 21.24 12.88
N ASP A 77 21.53 22.52 12.54
CA ASP A 77 20.76 23.12 11.44
C ASP A 77 21.10 22.50 10.09
N ASN A 78 22.40 22.31 9.80
CA ASN A 78 22.82 21.61 8.58
C ASN A 78 22.28 20.17 8.54
N THR A 79 22.26 19.49 9.68
CA THR A 79 21.71 18.13 9.82
C THR A 79 20.20 18.11 9.60
N ILE A 80 19.48 19.07 10.17
CA ILE A 80 18.03 19.23 9.97
C ILE A 80 17.72 19.50 8.50
N GLN A 81 18.45 20.41 7.84
CA GLN A 81 18.26 20.69 6.41
C GLN A 81 18.49 19.45 5.55
N HIS A 82 19.52 18.65 5.85
CA HIS A 82 19.77 17.39 5.18
C HIS A 82 18.58 16.42 5.33
N TYR A 83 18.10 16.20 6.56
CA TYR A 83 16.96 15.33 6.79
C TYR A 83 15.66 15.85 6.17
N GLN A 84 15.43 17.17 6.14
CA GLN A 84 14.28 17.75 5.45
C GLN A 84 14.27 17.40 3.94
N GLN A 85 15.42 17.53 3.27
CA GLN A 85 15.55 17.14 1.87
C GLN A 85 15.33 15.63 1.68
N LEU A 86 15.88 14.80 2.57
CA LEU A 86 15.67 13.36 2.53
C LEU A 86 14.20 12.98 2.73
N VAL A 87 13.48 13.62 3.66
CA VAL A 87 12.04 13.38 3.88
C VAL A 87 11.26 13.69 2.61
N ILE A 88 11.54 14.82 1.94
CA ILE A 88 10.88 15.19 0.67
C ILE A 88 11.14 14.13 -0.40
N MET A 89 12.40 13.71 -0.55
CA MET A 89 12.78 12.68 -1.52
C MET A 89 12.09 11.33 -1.22
N LYS A 90 12.09 10.89 0.05
CA LYS A 90 11.45 9.63 0.45
C LYS A 90 9.95 9.68 0.29
N ARG A 91 9.32 10.83 0.56
CA ARG A 91 7.89 11.04 0.31
C ARG A 91 7.55 10.92 -1.17
N HIS A 92 8.38 11.48 -2.05
CA HIS A 92 8.20 11.32 -3.50
C HIS A 92 8.26 9.85 -3.90
N GLN A 93 9.30 9.13 -3.46
CA GLN A 93 9.45 7.69 -3.74
C GLN A 93 8.25 6.87 -3.25
N MET A 94 7.76 7.19 -2.05
CA MET A 94 6.58 6.53 -1.48
C MET A 94 5.32 6.80 -2.32
N ASN A 95 5.11 8.03 -2.77
CA ASN A 95 3.96 8.39 -3.60
C ASN A 95 4.01 7.70 -4.98
N GLU A 96 5.19 7.58 -5.58
CA GLU A 96 5.38 6.81 -6.83
C GLU A 96 4.99 5.34 -6.63
N LYS A 97 5.47 4.71 -5.55
CA LYS A 97 5.09 3.31 -5.23
C LYS A 97 3.61 3.14 -4.89
N GLN A 98 2.97 4.16 -4.32
CA GLN A 98 1.54 4.17 -4.10
C GLN A 98 0.76 4.21 -5.43
N SER A 99 1.22 5.01 -6.39
CA SER A 99 0.65 5.08 -7.73
C SER A 99 0.77 3.74 -8.46
N ASP A 100 1.97 3.14 -8.46
CA ASP A 100 2.23 1.81 -9.04
C ASP A 100 1.28 0.75 -8.44
N LEU A 101 1.16 0.71 -7.11
CA LEU A 101 0.28 -0.22 -6.40
C LEU A 101 -1.18 -0.02 -6.78
N THR A 102 -1.61 1.23 -6.95
CA THR A 102 -2.98 1.56 -7.34
C THR A 102 -3.29 1.03 -8.73
N GLU A 103 -2.38 1.21 -9.69
CA GLU A 103 -2.52 0.68 -11.05
C GLU A 103 -2.62 -0.86 -11.04
N LYS A 104 -1.73 -1.55 -10.33
CA LYS A 104 -1.76 -3.02 -10.22
C LYS A 104 -3.02 -3.54 -9.54
N ASN A 105 -3.53 -2.84 -8.53
CA ASN A 105 -4.81 -3.15 -7.91
C ASN A 105 -5.99 -3.02 -8.89
N ILE A 106 -6.00 -1.98 -9.71
CA ILE A 106 -7.04 -1.78 -10.73
C ILE A 106 -7.00 -2.91 -11.76
N GLU A 107 -5.82 -3.29 -12.24
CA GLU A 107 -5.66 -4.41 -13.18
C GLU A 107 -6.17 -5.72 -12.59
N PHE A 108 -5.76 -6.07 -11.37
CA PHE A 108 -6.22 -7.28 -10.69
C PHE A 108 -7.74 -7.32 -10.54
N LYS A 109 -8.35 -6.23 -10.05
CA LYS A 109 -9.81 -6.12 -9.88
C LYS A 109 -10.58 -6.24 -11.20
N LYS A 110 -10.00 -5.81 -12.33
CA LYS A 110 -10.62 -6.03 -13.65
C LYS A 110 -10.75 -7.53 -13.94
N PHE A 111 -9.69 -8.30 -13.72
CA PHE A 111 -9.71 -9.75 -13.96
C PHE A 111 -10.59 -10.51 -12.96
N GLU A 112 -10.64 -10.10 -11.70
CA GLU A 112 -11.59 -10.66 -10.73
C GLU A 112 -13.04 -10.47 -11.18
N LYS A 113 -13.42 -9.23 -11.52
CA LYS A 113 -14.78 -8.95 -11.99
C LYS A 113 -15.13 -9.70 -13.27
N MET A 114 -14.16 -9.90 -14.17
CA MET A 114 -14.37 -10.71 -15.37
C MET A 114 -14.64 -12.18 -15.02
N LYS A 115 -13.90 -12.73 -14.06
CA LYS A 115 -14.09 -14.11 -13.57
C LYS A 115 -15.45 -14.29 -12.91
N GLU A 116 -15.87 -13.33 -12.08
CA GLU A 116 -17.19 -13.32 -11.43
C GLU A 116 -18.32 -13.34 -12.46
N LYS A 117 -18.31 -12.41 -13.42
CA LYS A 117 -19.32 -12.34 -14.49
C LYS A 117 -19.37 -13.61 -15.33
N GLN A 118 -18.21 -14.17 -15.67
CA GLN A 118 -18.16 -15.42 -16.44
C GLN A 118 -18.70 -16.61 -15.63
N PHE A 119 -18.44 -16.64 -14.32
CA PHE A 119 -18.96 -17.67 -13.43
C PHE A 119 -20.48 -17.58 -13.28
N GLU A 120 -21.01 -16.36 -13.12
CA GLU A 120 -22.45 -16.12 -13.06
C GLU A 120 -23.15 -16.60 -14.34
N LYS A 121 -22.61 -16.25 -15.51
CA LYS A 121 -23.13 -16.71 -16.80
C LYS A 121 -23.11 -18.24 -16.91
N PHE A 122 -21.99 -18.86 -16.55
CA PHE A 122 -21.86 -20.31 -16.54
C PHE A 122 -22.89 -20.97 -15.61
N SER A 123 -23.12 -20.41 -14.42
CA SER A 123 -24.10 -20.94 -13.48
C SER A 123 -25.53 -20.82 -14.00
N LEU A 124 -25.87 -19.72 -14.67
CA LEU A 124 -27.20 -19.55 -15.29
C LEU A 124 -27.42 -20.54 -16.44
N GLU A 125 -26.42 -20.71 -17.31
CA GLU A 125 -26.47 -21.69 -18.41
C GLU A 125 -26.62 -23.12 -17.87
N HIS A 126 -25.87 -23.48 -16.81
CA HIS A 126 -25.96 -24.80 -16.18
C HIS A 126 -27.36 -25.06 -15.61
N LYS A 127 -27.93 -24.09 -14.88
CA LYS A 127 -29.30 -24.20 -14.34
C LYS A 127 -30.35 -24.37 -15.44
N ALA A 128 -30.20 -23.65 -16.55
CA ALA A 128 -31.12 -23.76 -17.67
C ALA A 128 -31.06 -25.15 -18.33
N ILE A 129 -29.86 -25.73 -18.46
CA ILE A 129 -29.68 -27.10 -18.95
C ILE A 129 -30.31 -28.11 -17.97
N GLU A 130 -30.03 -28.00 -16.67
CA GLU A 130 -30.60 -28.89 -15.65
C GLU A 130 -32.13 -28.84 -15.61
N MET A 131 -32.73 -27.64 -15.73
CA MET A 131 -34.18 -27.49 -15.81
C MET A 131 -34.75 -28.22 -17.03
N LYS A 132 -34.11 -28.08 -18.20
CA LYS A 132 -34.54 -28.76 -19.42
C LYS A 132 -34.42 -30.29 -19.28
N GLU A 133 -33.34 -30.78 -18.70
CA GLU A 133 -33.15 -32.21 -18.44
C GLU A 133 -34.22 -32.74 -17.46
N MET A 134 -34.60 -31.97 -16.43
CA MET A 134 -35.70 -32.34 -15.52
C MET A 134 -37.06 -32.40 -16.23
N ASP A 135 -37.35 -31.44 -17.11
CA ASP A 135 -38.57 -31.44 -17.90
C ASP A 135 -38.64 -32.68 -18.82
N ASP A 136 -37.54 -33.01 -19.51
CA ASP A 136 -37.44 -34.18 -20.39
C ASP A 136 -37.61 -35.50 -19.62
N ILE A 137 -37.04 -35.60 -18.41
CA ILE A 137 -37.24 -36.76 -17.51
C ILE A 137 -38.70 -36.87 -17.06
N SER A 138 -39.31 -35.75 -16.70
CA SER A 138 -40.71 -35.71 -16.23
C SER A 138 -41.68 -36.16 -17.31
N ILE A 139 -41.47 -35.69 -18.56
CA ILE A 139 -42.24 -36.12 -19.73
C ILE A 139 -42.06 -37.62 -19.97
N SER A 140 -40.81 -38.11 -19.92
CA SER A 140 -40.53 -39.53 -20.12
C SER A 140 -41.21 -40.40 -19.07
N GLN A 141 -41.12 -40.04 -17.78
CA GLN A 141 -41.79 -40.76 -16.70
C GLN A 141 -43.31 -40.77 -16.84
N PHE A 142 -43.91 -39.64 -17.22
CA PHE A 142 -45.35 -39.57 -17.48
C PHE A 142 -45.76 -40.51 -18.62
N MET A 143 -45.00 -40.55 -19.72
CA MET A 143 -45.26 -41.47 -20.83
C MET A 143 -45.13 -42.94 -20.44
N PHE A 144 -44.19 -43.29 -19.54
CA PHE A 144 -44.02 -44.67 -19.06
C PHE A 144 -45.06 -45.10 -18.01
N GLN A 145 -45.70 -44.18 -17.28
CA GLN A 145 -46.75 -44.51 -16.29
C GLN A 145 -48.17 -44.53 -16.88
N GLY A 146 -48.36 -44.10 -18.13
CA GLY A 146 -49.64 -44.12 -18.85
C GLY A 146 -49.97 -45.42 -19.58
N HIS A 147 -49.20 -46.49 -19.35
CA HIS A 147 -49.41 -47.84 -19.90
C HIS A 147 -49.81 -48.85 -18.81
#